data_AF-A0A369JJ28-F1
#
_entry.id   AF-A0A369JJ28-F1
#
_cell.length_a   1.000
_cell.length_b   1.000
_cell.length_c   1.000
_cell.angle_alpha   90.00
_cell.angle_beta   90.00
_cell.angle_gamma   90.00
#
_symmetry.space_group_name_H-M   'P 1'
#
loop_
_entity.id
_entity.type
_entity.pdbx_description
1 polymer ?
#
loop_
_entity_poly.entity_id
_entity_poly.type
_entity_poly.pdbx_seq_one_letter_code
_entity_poly.pdbx_strand_id
1 'polypeptide(L)'
;MNLLPTSPPAITPVRRPGVTKSNKTSAPNRSDENGAEKTPTKSARTTRADARKAGGRPPLQDKVNENDAVMQAIVTRLAALEVDLAKERAEKQDLARTLAEIEDQADSNPAGDEAPSDELKEYMERIEQELEEERARCTDLEEQVREQLALADERIFQEATEGVAENSIVRPRGTAGQEWGIQMAMRLGGSTRKGEVYKGIQCQLRDLAISAQLNWECEWANISTVDKAKFFCVARDKIPFLKRFHNDWATEEIVKQYFKNKRKTYYKNGWLEVPGKYKHLKDTSAKRNPSASRVKRVKAAQAANVRCRTRVHRDNAGQEEADGGGDGAHDSDVEMEGTNEVCVLVVFFLN
;
A
#
# COMPACT_ATOMS: atom_id res chain seq x y z
N MET A 1 24.05 39.42 19.35
CA MET A 1 24.11 39.84 17.92
C MET A 1 23.01 39.09 17.19
N ASN A 2 21.92 39.79 16.85
CA ASN A 2 20.74 39.18 16.23
C ASN A 2 20.96 39.04 14.73
N LEU A 3 21.11 37.79 14.26
CA LEU A 3 21.19 37.45 12.85
C LEU A 3 19.78 37.48 12.25
N LEU A 4 19.54 38.44 11.35
CA LEU A 4 18.31 38.54 10.57
C LEU A 4 18.20 37.39 9.55
N PRO A 5 17.02 36.81 9.33
CA PRO A 5 16.81 35.79 8.32
C PRO A 5 16.80 36.39 6.91
N THR A 6 17.71 35.90 6.06
CA THR A 6 17.78 36.19 4.63
C THR A 6 16.59 35.59 3.89
N SER A 7 15.84 36.46 3.20
CA SER A 7 14.70 36.09 2.36
C SER A 7 15.14 35.25 1.15
N PRO A 8 14.42 34.17 0.78
CA PRO A 8 14.75 33.34 -0.37
C PRO A 8 14.42 34.03 -1.71
N PRO A 9 15.20 33.77 -2.78
CA PRO A 9 15.01 34.41 -4.08
C PRO A 9 13.73 33.93 -4.79
N ALA A 10 13.08 34.86 -5.48
CA ALA A 10 11.87 34.63 -6.25
C ALA A 10 12.10 33.66 -7.42
N ILE A 11 11.34 32.56 -7.44
CA ILE A 11 11.35 31.57 -8.53
C ILE A 11 10.49 32.12 -9.68
N THR A 12 11.14 32.48 -10.79
CA THR A 12 10.45 32.84 -12.04
C THR A 12 9.90 31.59 -12.76
N PRO A 13 8.64 31.58 -13.22
CA PRO A 13 8.05 30.44 -13.92
C PRO A 13 8.60 30.30 -15.35
N VAL A 14 9.20 29.15 -15.64
CA VAL A 14 9.65 28.76 -16.98
C VAL A 14 8.45 28.42 -17.85
N ARG A 15 8.20 29.28 -18.85
CA ARG A 15 7.13 29.16 -19.85
C ARG A 15 7.45 28.02 -20.83
N ARG A 16 6.68 26.92 -20.82
CA ARG A 16 6.83 25.82 -21.79
C ARG A 16 6.22 26.19 -23.16
N PRO A 17 6.88 25.85 -24.29
CA PRO A 17 6.31 26.03 -25.62
C PRO A 17 5.19 25.02 -25.90
N GLY A 18 4.13 25.52 -26.56
CA GLY A 18 2.90 24.80 -26.86
C GLY A 18 3.09 23.65 -27.84
N VAL A 19 2.50 22.50 -27.51
CA VAL A 19 2.39 21.34 -28.39
C VAL A 19 1.10 21.48 -29.20
N THR A 20 1.24 21.73 -30.49
CA THR A 20 0.15 21.74 -31.47
C THR A 20 -0.38 20.32 -31.70
N LYS A 21 -1.70 20.14 -31.54
CA LYS A 21 -2.41 18.89 -31.83
C LYS A 21 -2.53 18.71 -33.35
N SER A 22 -1.87 17.69 -33.89
CA SER A 22 -2.06 17.24 -35.27
C SER A 22 -3.07 16.09 -35.32
N ASN A 23 -4.19 16.35 -36.00
CA ASN A 23 -5.21 15.38 -36.42
C ASN A 23 -4.58 14.29 -37.31
N LYS A 24 -4.92 13.01 -37.08
CA LYS A 24 -4.62 11.92 -38.01
C LYS A 24 -5.67 10.80 -37.88
N THR A 25 -6.68 10.80 -38.74
CA THR A 25 -6.83 10.03 -39.99
C THR A 25 -7.21 8.56 -39.77
N SER A 26 -8.38 8.24 -40.30
CA SER A 26 -9.07 6.96 -40.44
C SER A 26 -8.22 5.80 -40.95
N ALA A 27 -8.56 4.59 -40.49
CA ALA A 27 -8.16 3.31 -41.08
C ALA A 27 -9.18 2.20 -40.71
N PRO A 28 -9.24 1.09 -41.46
CA PRO A 28 -10.51 0.55 -41.96
C PRO A 28 -11.05 -0.69 -41.24
N ASN A 29 -12.34 -0.93 -41.53
CA ASN A 29 -13.14 -2.12 -41.21
C ASN A 29 -12.43 -3.44 -41.48
N ARG A 30 -12.58 -4.38 -40.55
CA ARG A 30 -12.17 -5.77 -40.67
C ARG A 30 -13.34 -6.62 -40.16
N SER A 31 -14.09 -7.17 -41.11
CA SER A 31 -15.12 -8.19 -40.89
C SER A 31 -14.49 -9.60 -40.87
N ASP A 32 -15.33 -10.57 -40.49
CA ASP A 32 -15.16 -12.03 -40.51
C ASP A 32 -14.59 -12.60 -39.18
N GLU A 33 -15.18 -13.59 -38.51
CA GLU A 33 -16.27 -14.52 -38.80
C GLU A 33 -16.59 -15.35 -37.53
N ASN A 34 -17.87 -15.74 -37.38
CA ASN A 34 -18.40 -17.03 -36.87
C ASN A 34 -18.27 -17.50 -35.40
N GLY A 35 -19.43 -17.89 -34.84
CA GLY A 35 -19.52 -18.91 -33.77
C GLY A 35 -20.65 -18.74 -32.74
N ALA A 36 -21.92 -18.66 -33.16
CA ALA A 36 -23.08 -18.65 -32.26
C ALA A 36 -23.72 -20.04 -32.15
N GLU A 37 -23.63 -20.67 -30.98
CA GLU A 37 -24.52 -21.77 -30.57
C GLU A 37 -25.58 -21.22 -29.61
N LYS A 38 -26.84 -21.18 -30.08
CA LYS A 38 -28.03 -20.92 -29.26
C LYS A 38 -28.69 -22.25 -28.92
N THR A 39 -28.90 -22.52 -27.64
CA THR A 39 -29.87 -23.52 -27.16
C THR A 39 -30.96 -22.81 -26.35
N PRO A 40 -32.25 -23.12 -26.58
CA PRO A 40 -33.35 -22.64 -25.77
C PRO A 40 -33.96 -23.76 -24.94
N THR A 41 -34.03 -23.63 -23.62
CA THR A 41 -34.96 -24.46 -22.83
C THR A 41 -35.55 -23.72 -21.63
N LYS A 42 -36.88 -23.76 -21.61
CA LYS A 42 -37.85 -23.30 -20.62
C LYS A 42 -37.78 -24.10 -19.30
N SER A 43 -38.58 -23.64 -18.33
CA SER A 43 -39.04 -24.35 -17.11
C SER A 43 -38.04 -24.37 -15.95
N ALA A 44 -38.41 -24.19 -14.69
CA ALA A 44 -39.71 -24.04 -14.04
C ALA A 44 -39.53 -23.15 -12.81
N ARG A 45 -40.52 -22.28 -12.57
CA ARG A 45 -40.66 -21.45 -11.38
C ARG A 45 -41.31 -22.31 -10.29
N THR A 46 -40.50 -22.87 -9.39
CA THR A 46 -40.98 -23.48 -8.14
C THR A 46 -40.71 -22.52 -6.98
N THR A 47 -41.79 -21.96 -6.45
CA THR A 47 -41.82 -21.17 -5.22
C THR A 47 -41.65 -22.11 -4.03
N ARG A 48 -40.42 -22.26 -3.54
CA ARG A 48 -40.15 -22.90 -2.24
C ARG A 48 -40.02 -21.79 -1.19
N ALA A 49 -41.10 -21.61 -0.44
CA ALA A 49 -41.13 -20.80 0.77
C ALA A 49 -40.32 -21.53 1.86
N ASP A 50 -39.02 -21.25 1.91
CA ASP A 50 -38.16 -21.69 3.00
C ASP A 50 -38.26 -20.70 4.16
N ALA A 51 -38.83 -21.21 5.25
CA ALA A 51 -38.91 -20.59 6.57
C ALA A 51 -37.51 -20.19 7.05
N ARG A 52 -37.17 -18.91 6.87
CA ARG A 52 -36.00 -18.29 7.47
C ARG A 52 -36.24 -18.17 8.98
N LYS A 53 -35.87 -19.23 9.69
CA LYS A 53 -35.65 -19.23 11.14
C LYS A 53 -34.66 -18.12 11.45
N ALA A 54 -35.15 -17.05 12.06
CA ALA A 54 -34.38 -15.91 12.53
C ALA A 54 -33.42 -16.34 13.65
N GLY A 55 -32.33 -16.98 13.27
CA GLY A 55 -31.14 -17.12 14.11
C GLY A 55 -30.44 -15.77 14.14
N GLY A 56 -30.92 -14.87 14.99
CA GLY A 56 -30.25 -13.61 15.30
C GLY A 56 -28.84 -13.93 15.75
N ARG A 57 -27.87 -13.67 14.88
CA ARG A 57 -26.45 -13.76 15.20
C ARG A 57 -26.22 -12.67 16.26
N PRO A 58 -25.82 -13.01 17.49
CA PRO A 58 -25.58 -12.00 18.51
C PRO A 58 -24.55 -10.98 18.00
N PRO A 59 -24.75 -9.68 18.23
CA PRO A 59 -23.85 -8.64 17.77
C PRO A 59 -22.47 -8.89 18.37
N LEU A 60 -21.47 -9.13 17.50
CA LEU A 60 -20.05 -9.31 17.87
C LEU A 60 -19.39 -8.00 18.35
N GLN A 61 -20.16 -6.99 18.73
CA GLN A 61 -19.66 -5.64 19.03
C GLN A 61 -19.17 -5.48 20.47
N ASP A 62 -19.54 -6.36 21.40
CA ASP A 62 -19.27 -6.10 22.83
C ASP A 62 -17.82 -6.38 23.23
N LYS A 63 -17.11 -7.30 22.55
CA LYS A 63 -15.74 -7.71 22.95
C LYS A 63 -14.64 -6.71 22.57
N VAL A 64 -14.88 -5.86 21.57
CA VAL A 64 -13.88 -4.84 21.18
C VAL A 64 -13.79 -3.75 22.24
N ASN A 65 -14.89 -3.52 22.97
CA ASN A 65 -14.98 -2.44 23.95
C ASN A 65 -14.22 -2.75 25.25
N GLU A 66 -14.12 -4.02 25.63
CA GLU A 66 -13.38 -4.43 26.84
C GLU A 66 -11.87 -4.19 26.70
N ASN A 67 -11.28 -4.51 25.55
CA ASN A 67 -9.85 -4.28 25.32
C ASN A 67 -9.51 -2.78 25.23
N ASP A 68 -10.37 -1.98 24.60
CA ASP A 68 -10.19 -0.52 24.57
C ASP A 68 -10.28 0.09 25.97
N ALA A 69 -11.20 -0.39 26.81
CA ALA A 69 -11.31 0.04 28.21
C ALA A 69 -10.07 -0.34 29.04
N VAL A 70 -9.54 -1.55 28.85
CA VAL A 70 -8.31 -2.00 29.52
C VAL A 70 -7.10 -1.15 29.09
N MET A 71 -6.94 -0.90 27.78
CA MET A 71 -5.85 -0.05 27.29
C MET A 71 -5.96 1.40 27.77
N GLN A 72 -7.16 1.97 27.82
CA GLN A 72 -7.37 3.31 28.38
C GLN A 72 -7.05 3.37 29.88
N ALA A 73 -7.41 2.33 30.63
CA ALA A 73 -7.06 2.24 32.05
C ALA A 73 -5.54 2.18 32.26
N ILE A 74 -4.82 1.42 31.42
CA ILE A 74 -3.35 1.35 31.45
C ILE A 74 -2.73 2.72 31.15
N VAL A 75 -3.18 3.40 30.07
CA VAL A 75 -2.66 4.74 29.70
C VAL A 75 -2.93 5.76 30.81
N THR A 76 -4.12 5.72 31.42
CA THR A 76 -4.47 6.62 32.52
C THR A 76 -3.61 6.38 33.75
N ARG A 77 -3.33 5.10 34.07
CA ARG A 77 -2.44 4.73 35.17
C ARG A 77 -1.01 5.18 34.93
N LEU A 78 -0.48 5.02 33.71
CA LEU A 78 0.86 5.49 33.35
C LEU A 78 0.98 7.02 33.47
N ALA A 79 -0.03 7.77 32.99
CA ALA A 79 -0.03 9.23 33.13
C ALA A 79 -0.07 9.68 34.60
N ALA A 80 -0.78 8.98 35.47
CA ALA A 80 -0.78 9.28 36.91
C ALA A 80 0.61 9.05 37.53
N LEU A 81 1.26 7.93 37.20
CA LEU A 81 2.62 7.62 37.67
C LEU A 81 3.66 8.65 37.20
N GLU A 82 3.52 9.20 35.98
CA GLU A 82 4.40 10.26 35.48
C GLU A 82 4.26 11.57 36.29
N VAL A 83 3.04 11.91 36.70
CA VAL A 83 2.77 13.08 37.54
C VAL A 83 3.38 12.89 38.94
N ASP A 84 3.23 11.70 39.52
CA ASP A 84 3.80 11.39 40.83
C ASP A 84 5.34 11.45 40.79
N LEU A 85 5.98 10.86 39.77
CA LEU A 85 7.42 10.96 39.53
C LEU A 85 7.90 12.40 39.34
N ALA A 86 7.13 13.23 38.65
CA ALA A 86 7.47 14.65 38.47
C ALA A 86 7.39 15.42 39.79
N LYS A 87 6.40 15.11 40.63
CA LYS A 87 6.24 15.70 41.97
C LYS A 87 7.43 15.33 42.88
N GLU A 88 7.80 14.05 42.93
CA GLU A 88 8.96 13.59 43.71
C GLU A 88 10.28 14.23 43.25
N ARG A 89 10.45 14.42 41.93
CA ARG A 89 11.63 15.12 41.39
C ARG A 89 11.67 16.59 41.81
N ALA A 90 10.53 17.26 41.84
CA ALA A 90 10.44 18.64 42.31
C ALA A 90 10.77 18.75 43.81
N GLU A 91 10.21 17.85 44.64
CA GLU A 91 10.50 17.79 46.07
C GLU A 91 11.99 17.51 46.35
N LYS A 92 12.61 16.57 45.61
CA LYS A 92 14.06 16.31 45.69
C LYS A 92 14.90 17.52 45.25
N GLN A 93 14.46 18.26 44.25
CA GLN A 93 15.16 19.46 43.78
C GLN A 93 15.09 20.59 44.83
N ASP A 94 13.95 20.76 45.49
CA ASP A 94 13.80 21.71 46.58
C ASP A 94 14.64 21.33 47.80
N LEU A 95 14.66 20.04 48.19
CA LEU A 95 15.54 19.54 49.25
C LEU A 95 17.03 19.77 48.93
N ALA A 96 17.46 19.47 47.70
CA ALA A 96 18.83 19.72 47.26
C ALA A 96 19.21 21.21 47.34
N ARG A 97 18.26 22.11 47.03
CA ARG A 97 18.46 23.54 47.19
C ARG A 97 18.59 23.95 48.66
N THR A 98 17.75 23.41 49.55
CA THR A 98 17.86 23.70 51.00
C THR A 98 19.17 23.20 51.59
N LEU A 99 19.68 22.05 51.15
CA LEU A 99 20.98 21.54 51.57
C LEU A 99 22.13 22.45 51.13
N ALA A 100 22.09 22.94 49.88
CA ALA A 100 23.09 23.90 49.40
C ALA A 100 23.06 25.22 50.19
N GLU A 101 21.87 25.72 50.56
CA GLU A 101 21.74 26.92 51.40
C GLU A 101 22.29 26.71 52.83
N ILE A 102 22.15 25.51 53.40
CA ILE A 102 22.73 25.15 54.71
C ILE A 102 24.26 25.05 54.61
N GLU A 103 24.78 24.48 53.53
CA GLU A 103 26.23 24.32 53.30
C GLU A 103 26.92 25.71 53.15
N ASP A 104 26.32 26.62 52.38
CA ASP A 104 26.78 28.01 52.26
C ASP A 104 26.75 28.77 53.61
N GLN A 105 25.75 28.51 54.46
CA GLN A 105 25.68 29.08 55.80
C GLN A 105 26.75 28.54 56.74
N ALA A 106 27.11 27.25 56.62
CA ALA A 106 28.15 26.63 57.42
C ALA A 106 29.54 27.23 57.13
N ASP A 107 29.86 27.48 55.85
CA ASP A 107 31.12 28.11 55.44
C ASP A 107 31.26 29.56 55.94
N SER A 108 30.13 30.23 56.17
CA SER A 108 30.08 31.64 56.58
C SER A 108 30.34 31.87 58.07
N ASN A 109 30.38 30.82 58.90
CA ASN A 109 30.54 30.94 60.36
C ASN A 109 31.73 30.11 60.91
N PRO A 110 32.99 30.50 60.61
CA PRO A 110 34.18 29.68 60.88
C PRO A 110 34.65 29.65 62.36
N ALA A 111 33.85 30.13 63.31
CA ALA A 111 34.32 30.42 64.68
C ALA A 111 33.85 29.44 65.78
N GLY A 112 33.13 28.38 65.44
CA GLY A 112 32.64 27.39 66.42
C GLY A 112 33.24 26.01 66.19
N ASP A 113 34.39 25.73 66.79
CA ASP A 113 35.00 24.38 66.85
C ASP A 113 34.30 23.49 67.90
N GLU A 114 32.98 23.65 68.02
CA GLU A 114 32.16 22.75 68.83
C GLU A 114 31.87 21.52 67.96
N ALA A 115 32.45 20.40 68.36
CA ALA A 115 32.19 19.11 67.74
C ALA A 115 30.67 18.94 67.52
N PRO A 116 30.24 18.51 66.32
CA PRO A 116 28.82 18.39 66.00
C PRO A 116 28.13 17.59 67.10
N SER A 117 27.15 18.25 67.75
CA SER A 117 26.31 17.66 68.80
C SER A 117 25.87 16.26 68.35
N ASP A 118 25.94 15.28 69.24
CA ASP A 118 25.55 13.90 68.93
C ASP A 118 24.11 13.81 68.39
N GLU A 119 23.25 14.78 68.72
CA GLU A 119 21.90 14.94 68.16
C GLU A 119 21.89 15.15 66.62
N LEU A 120 22.88 15.87 66.06
CA LEU A 120 22.97 16.11 64.61
C LEU A 120 23.38 14.84 63.86
N LYS A 121 24.24 14.01 64.47
CA LYS A 121 24.63 12.72 63.89
C LYS A 121 23.44 11.76 63.83
N GLU A 122 22.65 11.68 64.90
CA GLU A 122 21.42 10.88 64.90
C GLU A 122 20.41 11.36 63.84
N TYR A 123 20.31 12.68 63.62
CA TYR A 123 19.45 13.23 62.59
C TYR A 123 19.92 12.90 61.16
N MET A 124 21.23 13.01 60.90
CA MET A 124 21.82 12.61 59.62
C MET A 124 21.61 11.11 59.35
N GLU A 125 21.84 10.25 60.34
CA GLU A 125 21.64 8.80 60.21
C GLU A 125 20.16 8.46 59.92
N ARG A 126 19.21 9.18 60.53
CA ARG A 126 17.78 9.03 60.22
C ARG A 126 17.45 9.42 58.77
N ILE A 127 18.03 10.52 58.26
CA ILE A 127 17.83 10.94 56.87
C ILE A 127 18.43 9.92 55.89
N GLU A 128 19.63 9.41 56.18
CA GLU A 128 20.26 8.39 55.35
C GLU A 128 19.41 7.11 55.31
N GLN A 129 18.84 6.72 56.45
CA GLN A 129 17.92 5.59 56.52
C GLN A 129 16.64 5.83 55.70
N GLU A 130 15.99 6.99 55.83
CA GLU A 130 14.80 7.35 55.03
C GLU A 130 15.12 7.39 53.52
N LEU A 131 16.31 7.89 53.14
CA LEU A 131 16.76 7.92 51.75
C LEU A 131 16.97 6.51 51.17
N GLU A 132 17.50 5.59 51.97
CA GLU A 132 17.68 4.18 51.59
C GLU A 132 16.33 3.46 51.44
N GLU A 133 15.39 3.70 52.36
CA GLU A 133 14.02 3.16 52.27
C GLU A 133 13.30 3.64 51.00
N GLU A 134 13.41 4.93 50.65
CA GLU A 134 12.80 5.47 49.43
C GLU A 134 13.48 4.96 48.15
N ARG A 135 14.80 4.74 48.17
CA ARG A 135 15.50 4.10 47.04
C ARG A 135 15.01 2.66 46.83
N ALA A 136 14.80 1.90 47.91
CA ALA A 136 14.26 0.54 47.84
C ALA A 136 12.83 0.52 47.26
N ARG A 137 11.97 1.47 47.67
CA ARG A 137 10.61 1.60 47.09
C ARG A 137 10.64 1.91 45.60
N CYS A 138 11.53 2.80 45.17
CA CYS A 138 11.72 3.11 43.76
C CYS A 138 12.14 1.87 42.95
N THR A 139 13.09 1.07 43.44
CA THR A 139 13.52 -0.14 42.73
C THR A 139 12.41 -1.19 42.62
N ASP A 140 11.61 -1.35 43.67
CA ASP A 140 10.47 -2.28 43.67
C ASP A 140 9.38 -1.85 42.67
N LEU A 141 9.08 -0.55 42.59
CA LEU A 141 8.13 0.00 41.61
C LEU A 141 8.64 -0.14 40.17
N GLU A 142 9.92 0.11 39.93
CA GLU A 142 10.53 -0.10 38.62
C GLU A 142 10.47 -1.57 38.19
N GLU A 143 10.67 -2.52 39.11
CA GLU A 143 10.53 -3.95 38.85
C GLU A 143 9.08 -4.33 38.53
N GLN A 144 8.10 -3.81 39.27
CA GLN A 144 6.68 -4.04 38.98
C GLN A 144 6.25 -3.50 37.61
N VAL A 145 6.72 -2.31 37.21
CA VAL A 145 6.44 -1.75 35.87
C VAL A 145 7.07 -2.62 34.79
N ARG A 146 8.31 -3.09 35.01
CA ARG A 146 9.00 -3.99 34.08
C ARG A 146 8.28 -5.33 33.92
N GLU A 147 7.81 -5.92 35.02
CA GLU A 147 7.04 -7.17 35.01
C GLU A 147 5.70 -6.99 34.28
N GLN A 148 4.98 -5.89 34.53
CA GLN A 148 3.71 -5.61 33.83
C GLN A 148 3.91 -5.42 32.32
N LEU A 149 5.01 -4.78 31.90
CA LEU A 149 5.34 -4.66 30.48
C LEU A 149 5.68 -6.02 29.85
N ALA A 150 6.44 -6.87 30.56
CA ALA A 150 6.75 -8.22 30.08
C ALA A 150 5.50 -9.09 29.91
N LEU A 151 4.57 -9.04 30.86
CA LEU A 151 3.28 -9.75 30.78
C LEU A 151 2.39 -9.21 29.64
N ALA A 152 2.40 -7.89 29.41
CA ALA A 152 1.67 -7.30 28.29
C ALA A 152 2.22 -7.75 26.94
N ASP A 153 3.55 -7.80 26.79
CA ASP A 153 4.22 -8.28 25.57
C ASP A 153 3.93 -9.76 25.30
N GLU A 154 3.97 -10.62 26.34
CA GLU A 154 3.65 -12.03 26.21
C GLU A 154 2.18 -12.25 25.80
N ARG A 155 1.27 -11.46 26.36
CA ARG A 155 -0.14 -11.50 25.97
C ARG A 155 -0.36 -11.07 24.52
N ILE A 156 0.31 -10.01 24.07
CA ILE A 156 0.27 -9.58 22.66
C ILE A 156 0.80 -10.69 21.74
N PHE A 157 1.86 -11.38 22.15
CA PHE A 157 2.41 -12.50 21.39
C PHE A 157 1.44 -13.68 21.30
N GLN A 158 0.83 -14.07 22.43
CA GLN A 158 -0.17 -15.15 22.48
C GLN A 158 -1.38 -14.83 21.62
N GLU A 159 -1.95 -13.61 21.75
CA GLU A 159 -3.09 -13.16 20.93
C GLU A 159 -2.74 -13.12 19.43
N ALA A 160 -1.50 -12.75 19.09
CA ALA A 160 -1.01 -12.77 17.71
C ALA A 160 -0.88 -14.21 17.16
N THR A 161 -0.50 -15.19 17.99
CA THR A 161 -0.38 -16.59 17.59
C THR A 161 -1.72 -17.32 17.49
N GLU A 162 -2.62 -17.13 18.45
CA GLU A 162 -3.94 -17.79 18.48
C GLU A 162 -4.92 -17.17 17.47
N GLY A 163 -4.70 -15.91 17.08
CA GLY A 163 -5.49 -15.21 16.07
C GLY A 163 -5.17 -15.56 14.62
N VAL A 164 -4.17 -16.42 14.34
CA VAL A 164 -3.88 -16.87 12.97
C VAL A 164 -4.98 -17.82 12.54
N ALA A 165 -6.07 -17.25 12.02
CA ALA A 165 -7.23 -17.97 11.55
C ALA A 165 -6.79 -19.19 10.73
N GLU A 166 -7.28 -20.39 11.07
CA GLU A 166 -6.97 -21.67 10.40
C GLU A 166 -7.16 -21.62 8.87
N ASN A 167 -7.85 -20.59 8.37
CA ASN A 167 -8.08 -20.31 6.96
C ASN A 167 -7.10 -19.28 6.35
N SER A 168 -5.95 -19.03 6.99
CA SER A 168 -4.95 -18.07 6.52
C SER A 168 -4.22 -18.60 5.28
N ILE A 169 -4.22 -17.79 4.22
CA ILE A 169 -3.59 -18.12 2.94
C ILE A 169 -2.11 -17.77 3.03
N VAL A 170 -1.26 -18.81 3.07
CA VAL A 170 0.20 -18.67 3.08
C VAL A 170 0.70 -18.07 1.75
N ARG A 171 1.77 -17.29 1.82
CA ARG A 171 2.43 -16.70 0.64
C ARG A 171 2.99 -17.83 -0.26
N PRO A 172 2.66 -17.86 -1.57
CA PRO A 172 3.29 -18.79 -2.49
C PRO A 172 4.81 -18.60 -2.54
N ARG A 173 5.56 -19.68 -2.76
CA ARG A 173 7.01 -19.59 -3.01
C ARG A 173 7.25 -18.90 -4.36
N GLY A 174 8.31 -18.09 -4.43
CA GLY A 174 8.73 -17.42 -5.65
C GLY A 174 8.47 -15.92 -5.71
N THR A 175 8.86 -15.31 -6.84
CA THR A 175 8.68 -13.86 -7.07
C THR A 175 7.34 -13.53 -7.74
N ALA A 176 6.57 -12.63 -7.11
CA ALA A 176 5.30 -12.15 -7.63
C ALA A 176 5.45 -11.51 -9.03
N GLY A 177 4.60 -11.91 -9.96
CA GLY A 177 4.59 -11.46 -11.35
C GLY A 177 5.56 -12.19 -12.28
N GLN A 178 6.49 -12.99 -11.75
CA GLN A 178 7.36 -13.86 -12.55
C GLN A 178 6.94 -15.32 -12.43
N GLU A 179 6.87 -15.84 -11.20
CA GLU A 179 6.54 -17.25 -10.96
C GLU A 179 5.05 -17.45 -10.69
N TRP A 180 4.39 -16.46 -10.10
CA TRP A 180 2.97 -16.53 -9.78
C TRP A 180 2.28 -15.17 -9.92
N GLY A 181 1.00 -15.19 -10.27
CA GLY A 181 0.18 -13.98 -10.38
C GLY A 181 -0.51 -13.65 -9.06
N ILE A 182 -0.40 -12.40 -8.59
CA ILE A 182 -1.00 -11.95 -7.32
C ILE A 182 -2.50 -12.25 -7.25
N GLN A 183 -3.23 -11.95 -8.33
CA GLN A 183 -4.66 -12.21 -8.43
C GLN A 183 -5.01 -13.72 -8.33
N MET A 184 -4.20 -14.59 -8.94
CA MET A 184 -4.40 -16.04 -8.87
C MET A 184 -4.12 -16.57 -7.46
N ALA A 185 -3.04 -16.11 -6.84
CA ALA A 185 -2.66 -16.47 -5.47
C ALA A 185 -3.71 -16.03 -4.43
N MET A 186 -4.35 -14.88 -4.65
CA MET A 186 -5.49 -14.41 -3.84
C MET A 186 -6.81 -15.14 -4.14
N ARG A 187 -6.83 -16.11 -5.05
CA ARG A 187 -8.02 -16.83 -5.55
C ARG A 187 -9.09 -15.92 -6.18
N LEU A 188 -8.66 -14.76 -6.69
CA LEU A 188 -9.48 -13.75 -7.38
C LEU A 188 -9.34 -13.79 -8.90
N GLY A 189 -8.68 -14.80 -9.46
CA GLY A 189 -8.54 -14.99 -10.91
C GLY A 189 -9.71 -15.75 -11.56
N GLY A 190 -9.73 -15.77 -12.89
CA GLY A 190 -10.58 -16.64 -13.72
C GLY A 190 -12.01 -16.16 -14.00
N SER A 191 -12.49 -15.10 -13.34
CA SER A 191 -13.84 -14.55 -13.58
C SER A 191 -13.81 -13.02 -13.61
N THR A 192 -14.60 -12.42 -14.49
CA THR A 192 -14.73 -10.95 -14.62
C THR A 192 -15.08 -10.28 -13.30
N ARG A 193 -16.08 -10.80 -12.59
CA ARG A 193 -16.53 -10.27 -11.29
C ARG A 193 -15.43 -10.33 -10.23
N LYS A 194 -14.64 -11.41 -10.18
CA LYS A 194 -13.50 -11.51 -9.24
C LYS A 194 -12.39 -10.53 -9.61
N GLY A 195 -12.19 -10.28 -10.91
CA GLY A 195 -11.27 -9.26 -11.41
C GLY A 195 -11.67 -7.85 -10.99
N GLU A 196 -12.96 -7.53 -10.99
CA GLU A 196 -13.46 -6.23 -10.49
C GLU A 196 -13.22 -6.09 -8.99
N VAL A 197 -13.46 -7.14 -8.20
CA VAL A 197 -13.15 -7.14 -6.76
C VAL A 197 -11.65 -6.89 -6.53
N TYR A 198 -10.78 -7.58 -7.27
CA TYR A 198 -9.34 -7.38 -7.18
C TYR A 198 -8.93 -5.93 -7.53
N LYS A 199 -9.49 -5.36 -8.60
CA LYS A 199 -9.26 -3.95 -8.96
C LYS A 199 -9.74 -3.00 -7.87
N GLY A 200 -10.90 -3.26 -7.26
CA GLY A 200 -11.43 -2.49 -6.14
C GLY A 200 -10.48 -2.47 -4.94
N ILE A 201 -9.93 -3.64 -4.58
CA ILE A 201 -8.91 -3.76 -3.53
C ILE A 201 -7.65 -2.97 -3.90
N GLN A 202 -7.17 -3.10 -5.15
CA GLN A 202 -6.00 -2.34 -5.60
C GLN A 202 -6.21 -0.84 -5.52
N CYS A 203 -7.37 -0.32 -5.93
CA CYS A 203 -7.68 1.11 -5.84
C CYS A 203 -7.66 1.57 -4.38
N GLN A 204 -8.39 0.89 -3.49
CA GLN A 204 -8.44 1.27 -2.07
C GLN A 204 -7.06 1.24 -1.41
N LEU A 205 -6.23 0.23 -1.70
CA LEU A 205 -4.86 0.17 -1.16
C LEU A 205 -3.96 1.29 -1.68
N ARG A 206 -4.16 1.76 -2.92
CA ARG A 206 -3.42 2.92 -3.45
C ARG A 206 -3.84 4.19 -2.74
N ASP A 207 -5.14 4.40 -2.55
CA ASP A 207 -5.68 5.56 -1.86
C ASP A 207 -5.18 5.60 -0.41
N LEU A 208 -5.18 4.45 0.27
CA LEU A 208 -4.62 4.31 1.62
C LEU A 208 -3.11 4.56 1.66
N ALA A 209 -2.35 4.09 0.67
CA ALA A 209 -0.91 4.34 0.62
C ALA A 209 -0.59 5.82 0.42
N ILE A 210 -1.43 6.55 -0.34
CA ILE A 210 -1.32 7.99 -0.51
C ILE A 210 -1.73 8.71 0.79
N SER A 211 -2.84 8.32 1.43
CA SER A 211 -3.31 8.95 2.66
C SER A 211 -2.35 8.74 3.83
N ALA A 212 -1.71 7.57 3.90
CA ALA A 212 -0.69 7.25 4.89
C ALA A 212 0.67 7.94 4.60
N GLN A 213 0.77 8.70 3.50
CA GLN A 213 1.98 9.42 3.09
C GLN A 213 3.23 8.52 3.01
N LEU A 214 3.06 7.26 2.62
CA LEU A 214 4.18 6.34 2.49
C LEU A 214 5.15 6.86 1.43
N ASN A 215 6.44 6.91 1.78
CA ASN A 215 7.47 7.37 0.87
C ASN A 215 7.68 6.37 -0.27
N TRP A 216 7.01 6.62 -1.39
CA TRP A 216 7.06 5.79 -2.59
C TRP A 216 8.35 6.00 -3.41
N GLU A 217 9.15 7.02 -3.12
CA GLU A 217 10.44 7.27 -3.77
C GLU A 217 11.48 6.26 -3.29
N CYS A 218 11.39 5.82 -2.04
CA CYS A 218 12.25 4.80 -1.46
C CYS A 218 11.89 3.37 -1.90
N GLU A 219 12.88 2.48 -1.89
CA GLU A 219 12.63 1.04 -2.03
C GLU A 219 11.78 0.54 -0.85
N TRP A 220 10.91 -0.43 -1.09
CA TRP A 220 9.97 -0.92 -0.06
C TRP A 220 10.69 -1.42 1.20
N ALA A 221 11.88 -2.02 1.05
CA ALA A 221 12.72 -2.45 2.16
C ALA A 221 13.08 -1.29 3.11
N ASN A 222 13.30 -0.09 2.57
CA ASN A 222 13.81 1.07 3.29
C ASN A 222 12.70 1.92 3.96
N ILE A 223 11.43 1.62 3.71
CA ILE A 223 10.31 2.28 4.38
C ILE A 223 10.27 1.82 5.85
N SER A 224 10.04 2.76 6.78
CA SER A 224 9.95 2.49 8.22
C SER A 224 9.02 1.33 8.53
N THR A 225 9.46 0.43 9.41
CA THR A 225 8.67 -0.71 9.87
C THR A 225 7.40 -0.26 10.60
N VAL A 226 7.48 0.84 11.35
CA VAL A 226 6.34 1.44 12.07
C VAL A 226 5.27 1.92 11.09
N ASP A 227 5.67 2.59 10.00
CA ASP A 227 4.73 3.10 9.00
C ASP A 227 4.07 1.97 8.21
N LYS A 228 4.84 0.91 7.89
CA LYS A 228 4.29 -0.33 7.31
C LYS A 228 3.24 -0.96 8.22
N ALA A 229 3.56 -1.10 9.50
CA ALA A 229 2.66 -1.71 10.48
C ALA A 229 1.35 -0.91 10.59
N LYS A 230 1.43 0.42 10.77
CA LYS A 230 0.25 1.31 10.79
C LYS A 230 -0.58 1.18 9.52
N PHE A 231 0.08 1.19 8.36
CA PHE A 231 -0.60 1.01 7.07
C PHE A 231 -1.31 -0.33 6.96
N PHE A 232 -0.69 -1.43 7.39
CA PHE A 232 -1.31 -2.76 7.35
C PHE A 232 -2.50 -2.88 8.29
N CYS A 233 -2.44 -2.30 9.49
CA CYS A 233 -3.59 -2.25 10.40
C CYS A 233 -4.79 -1.54 9.74
N VAL A 234 -4.58 -0.33 9.21
CA VAL A 234 -5.65 0.44 8.54
C VAL A 234 -6.18 -0.29 7.31
N ALA A 235 -5.31 -0.93 6.53
CA ALA A 235 -5.71 -1.72 5.36
C ALA A 235 -6.59 -2.92 5.75
N ARG A 236 -6.24 -3.63 6.82
CA ARG A 236 -7.03 -4.75 7.36
C ARG A 236 -8.42 -4.31 7.83
N ASP A 237 -8.52 -3.14 8.44
CA ASP A 237 -9.80 -2.63 8.95
C ASP A 237 -10.71 -2.11 7.84
N LYS A 238 -10.16 -1.44 6.84
CA LYS A 238 -10.94 -0.97 5.68
C LYS A 238 -11.33 -2.09 4.73
N ILE A 239 -10.49 -3.12 4.59
CA ILE A 239 -10.69 -4.23 3.66
C ILE A 239 -10.59 -5.56 4.43
N PRO A 240 -11.69 -6.01 5.07
CA PRO A 240 -11.67 -7.22 5.90
C PRO A 240 -11.21 -8.48 5.16
N PHE A 241 -11.33 -8.52 3.83
CA PHE A 241 -10.81 -9.61 3.00
C PHE A 241 -9.29 -9.83 3.17
N LEU A 242 -8.52 -8.76 3.47
CA LEU A 242 -7.08 -8.84 3.61
C LEU A 242 -6.62 -9.52 4.90
N LYS A 243 -7.49 -9.61 5.94
CA LYS A 243 -7.19 -10.31 7.20
C LYS A 243 -6.91 -11.81 7.03
N ARG A 244 -7.24 -12.37 5.85
CA ARG A 244 -7.06 -13.79 5.53
C ARG A 244 -5.66 -14.15 5.03
N PHE A 245 -4.77 -13.18 4.81
CA PHE A 245 -3.44 -13.44 4.25
C PHE A 245 -2.37 -13.37 5.34
N HIS A 246 -1.54 -14.41 5.42
CA HIS A 246 -0.49 -14.50 6.42
C HIS A 246 0.53 -13.35 6.27
N ASN A 247 0.87 -12.66 7.36
CA ASN A 247 1.79 -11.52 7.38
C ASN A 247 1.47 -10.43 6.35
N ASP A 248 0.18 -10.24 6.01
CA ASP A 248 -0.27 -9.20 5.08
C ASP A 248 0.42 -9.26 3.69
N TRP A 249 0.90 -10.43 3.26
CA TRP A 249 1.73 -10.55 2.04
C TRP A 249 1.02 -10.03 0.79
N ALA A 250 -0.29 -10.22 0.69
CA ALA A 250 -1.08 -9.76 -0.45
C ALA A 250 -1.11 -8.23 -0.54
N THR A 251 -1.29 -7.57 0.61
CA THR A 251 -1.26 -6.12 0.75
C THR A 251 0.11 -5.58 0.36
N GLU A 252 1.17 -6.20 0.88
CA GLU A 252 2.56 -5.82 0.61
C GLU A 252 2.88 -5.88 -0.90
N GLU A 253 2.54 -6.97 -1.58
CA GLU A 253 2.85 -7.16 -3.01
C GLU A 253 2.07 -6.20 -3.91
N ILE A 254 0.80 -5.92 -3.59
CA ILE A 254 0.00 -4.93 -4.35
C ILE A 254 0.61 -3.53 -4.23
N VAL A 255 1.04 -3.12 -3.04
CA VAL A 255 1.61 -1.79 -2.82
C VAL A 255 3.01 -1.68 -3.42
N LYS A 256 3.86 -2.72 -3.31
CA LYS A 256 5.14 -2.81 -4.03
C LYS A 256 4.94 -2.61 -5.53
N GLN A 257 3.95 -3.28 -6.12
CA GLN A 257 3.63 -3.15 -7.53
C GLN A 257 3.23 -1.71 -7.89
N TYR A 258 2.39 -1.08 -7.06
CA TYR A 258 2.00 0.32 -7.23
C TYR A 258 3.21 1.28 -7.17
N PHE A 259 4.05 1.20 -6.15
CA PHE A 259 5.23 2.05 -6.01
C PHE A 259 6.23 1.85 -7.15
N LYS A 260 6.45 0.60 -7.57
CA LYS A 260 7.29 0.29 -8.74
C LYS A 260 6.77 0.98 -10.00
N ASN A 261 5.47 0.93 -10.24
CA ASN A 261 4.84 1.58 -11.40
C ASN A 261 4.92 3.11 -11.29
N LYS A 262 4.66 3.68 -10.11
CA LYS A 262 4.74 5.13 -9.85
C LYS A 262 6.16 5.65 -10.09
N ARG A 263 7.18 5.02 -9.48
CA ARG A 263 8.59 5.36 -9.72
C ARG A 263 8.97 5.24 -11.19
N LYS A 264 8.55 4.17 -11.87
CA LYS A 264 8.79 4.00 -13.31
C LYS A 264 8.25 5.17 -14.12
N THR A 265 7.07 5.69 -13.80
CA THR A 265 6.50 6.88 -14.46
C THR A 265 7.31 8.14 -14.14
N TYR A 266 7.69 8.35 -12.88
CA TYR A 266 8.46 9.52 -12.47
C TYR A 266 9.87 9.56 -13.08
N TYR A 267 10.54 8.41 -13.18
CA TYR A 267 11.82 8.29 -13.88
C TYR A 267 11.70 8.61 -15.38
N LYS A 268 10.61 8.17 -16.02
CA LYS A 268 10.35 8.50 -17.44
C LYS A 268 10.11 10.00 -17.64
N ASN A 269 9.42 10.64 -16.71
CA ASN A 269 9.11 12.07 -16.77
C ASN A 269 10.31 12.96 -16.36
N GLY A 270 11.35 12.37 -15.76
CA GLY A 270 12.51 13.10 -15.25
C GLY A 270 12.25 13.86 -13.95
N TRP A 271 11.16 13.55 -13.24
CA TRP A 271 10.84 14.16 -11.95
C TRP A 271 11.65 13.57 -10.79
N LEU A 272 12.13 12.34 -10.95
CA LEU A 272 12.96 11.66 -9.97
C LEU A 272 14.31 11.32 -10.61
N GLU A 273 15.40 11.55 -9.86
CA GLU A 273 16.73 11.20 -10.31
C GLU A 273 16.89 9.67 -10.36
N VAL A 274 17.37 9.18 -11.50
CA VAL A 274 17.61 7.74 -11.68
C VAL A 274 18.82 7.36 -10.82
N PRO A 275 18.70 6.38 -9.91
CA PRO A 275 19.85 5.94 -9.11
C PRO A 275 21.07 5.67 -9.98
N GLY A 276 22.26 6.09 -9.53
CA GLY A 276 23.50 6.01 -10.32
C GLY A 276 23.76 4.62 -10.90
N LYS A 277 23.39 3.55 -10.16
CA LYS A 277 23.46 2.14 -10.59
C LYS A 277 22.75 1.87 -11.93
N TYR A 278 21.73 2.65 -12.29
CA TYR A 278 20.94 2.49 -13.51
C TYR A 278 21.16 3.60 -14.57
N LYS A 279 22.11 4.51 -14.34
CA LYS A 279 22.40 5.61 -15.31
C LYS A 279 22.73 5.07 -16.70
N HIS A 280 23.51 3.99 -16.77
CA HIS A 280 23.88 3.30 -18.01
C HIS A 280 22.67 2.74 -18.79
N LEU A 281 21.59 2.32 -18.11
CA LEU A 281 20.36 1.87 -18.76
C LEU A 281 19.64 3.03 -19.44
N LYS A 282 19.67 4.23 -18.83
CA LYS A 282 19.09 5.44 -19.42
C LYS A 282 19.86 5.81 -20.70
N ASP A 283 21.19 5.83 -20.64
CA ASP A 283 22.04 6.11 -21.81
C ASP A 283 21.83 5.09 -22.94
N THR A 284 21.71 3.81 -22.59
CA THR A 284 21.43 2.74 -23.56
C THR A 284 20.03 2.88 -24.16
N SER A 285 19.03 3.24 -23.34
CA SER A 285 17.66 3.45 -23.80
C SER A 285 17.53 4.68 -24.70
N ALA A 286 18.29 5.75 -24.42
CA ALA A 286 18.33 6.95 -25.26
C ALA A 286 19.00 6.67 -26.60
N LYS A 287 20.03 5.81 -26.63
CA LYS A 287 20.67 5.34 -27.86
C LYS A 287 19.76 4.41 -28.67
N ARG A 288 18.86 3.66 -28.01
CA ARG A 288 17.88 2.80 -28.68
C ARG A 288 16.74 3.64 -29.21
N ASN A 289 16.57 3.70 -30.53
CA ASN A 289 15.43 4.39 -31.13
C ASN A 289 14.16 3.51 -30.98
N PRO A 290 13.22 3.82 -30.04
CA PRO A 290 12.06 2.95 -29.78
C PRO A 290 11.14 2.87 -31.00
N SER A 291 11.17 3.91 -31.85
CA SER A 291 10.45 3.94 -33.11
C SER A 291 10.98 2.92 -34.11
N ALA A 292 12.28 2.60 -34.10
CA ALA A 292 12.89 1.74 -35.12
C ALA A 292 12.31 0.31 -35.10
N SER A 293 12.08 -0.27 -33.92
CA SER A 293 11.47 -1.60 -33.80
C SER A 293 10.00 -1.60 -34.25
N ARG A 294 9.22 -0.58 -33.84
CA ARG A 294 7.83 -0.43 -34.28
C ARG A 294 7.74 -0.18 -35.79
N VAL A 295 8.58 0.70 -36.33
CA VAL A 295 8.67 0.98 -37.77
C VAL A 295 9.08 -0.29 -38.52
N LYS A 296 10.02 -1.09 -38.02
CA LYS A 296 10.39 -2.37 -38.62
C LYS A 296 9.22 -3.35 -38.62
N ARG A 297 8.48 -3.48 -37.51
CA ARG A 297 7.27 -4.34 -37.44
C ARG A 297 6.17 -3.85 -38.38
N VAL A 298 5.92 -2.55 -38.45
CA VAL A 298 4.91 -1.96 -39.35
C VAL A 298 5.32 -2.17 -40.80
N LYS A 299 6.58 -1.92 -41.16
CA LYS A 299 7.10 -2.19 -42.51
C LYS A 299 7.02 -3.68 -42.87
N ALA A 300 7.33 -4.58 -41.93
CA ALA A 300 7.21 -6.01 -42.15
C ALA A 300 5.74 -6.44 -42.36
N ALA A 301 4.81 -5.91 -41.56
CA ALA A 301 3.38 -6.17 -41.73
C ALA A 301 2.85 -5.61 -43.06
N GLN A 302 3.27 -4.40 -43.45
CA GLN A 302 2.95 -3.82 -44.75
C GLN A 302 3.50 -4.66 -45.91
N ALA A 303 4.76 -5.11 -45.82
CA ALA A 303 5.35 -5.99 -46.83
C ALA A 303 4.63 -7.35 -46.91
N ALA A 304 4.22 -7.92 -45.78
CA ALA A 304 3.41 -9.14 -45.75
C ALA A 304 2.05 -8.95 -46.43
N ASN A 305 1.36 -7.83 -46.15
CA ASN A 305 0.09 -7.50 -46.80
C ASN A 305 0.25 -7.31 -48.31
N VAL A 306 1.33 -6.67 -48.77
CA VAL A 306 1.63 -6.52 -50.20
C VAL A 306 1.84 -7.89 -50.85
N ARG A 307 2.61 -8.79 -50.21
CA ARG A 307 2.82 -10.16 -50.70
C ARG A 307 1.54 -10.96 -50.83
N CYS A 308 0.64 -10.87 -49.83
CA CYS A 308 -0.67 -11.51 -49.90
C CYS A 308 -1.50 -10.97 -51.07
N ARG A 309 -1.54 -9.65 -51.27
CA ARG A 309 -2.26 -9.03 -52.40
C ARG A 309 -1.71 -9.45 -53.76
N THR A 310 -0.40 -9.49 -53.93
CA THR A 310 0.21 -9.92 -55.19
C THR A 310 -0.03 -11.40 -55.50
N ARG A 311 -0.18 -12.25 -54.46
CA ARG A 311 -0.53 -13.66 -54.65
C ARG A 311 -1.96 -13.82 -55.17
N VAL A 312 -2.93 -13.14 -54.56
CA VAL A 312 -4.32 -13.15 -55.02
C VAL A 312 -4.46 -12.66 -56.46
N HIS A 313 -3.75 -11.58 -56.84
CA HIS A 313 -3.77 -11.11 -58.23
C HIS A 313 -3.16 -12.12 -59.21
N ARG A 314 -2.10 -12.83 -58.82
CA ARG A 314 -1.49 -13.87 -59.66
C ARG A 314 -2.41 -15.06 -59.84
N ASP A 315 -3.09 -15.49 -58.78
CA ASP A 315 -4.01 -16.62 -58.82
C ASP A 315 -5.25 -16.28 -59.69
N ASN A 316 -5.78 -15.04 -59.61
CA ASN A 316 -6.86 -14.59 -60.49
C ASN A 316 -6.43 -14.47 -61.96
N ALA A 317 -5.24 -13.92 -62.24
CA ALA A 317 -4.76 -13.77 -63.62
C ALA A 317 -4.51 -15.13 -64.32
N GLY A 318 -4.19 -16.18 -63.55
CA GLY A 318 -4.06 -17.54 -64.09
C GLY A 318 -5.39 -18.22 -64.40
N GLN A 319 -6.50 -17.72 -63.85
CA GLN A 319 -7.82 -18.31 -64.04
C GLN A 319 -8.54 -17.76 -65.29
N GLU A 320 -8.25 -16.52 -65.69
CA GLU A 320 -8.83 -15.90 -66.91
C GLU A 320 -8.33 -16.54 -68.22
N GLU A 321 -7.16 -17.16 -68.26
CA GLU A 321 -6.69 -17.88 -69.45
C GLU A 321 -7.22 -19.32 -69.55
N ALA A 322 -7.82 -19.86 -68.50
CA ALA A 322 -8.33 -21.24 -68.47
C ALA A 322 -9.84 -21.36 -68.77
N ASP A 323 -10.58 -20.24 -68.79
CA ASP A 323 -12.06 -20.24 -68.93
C ASP A 323 -12.54 -19.52 -70.21
N GLY A 324 -11.75 -19.62 -71.28
CA GLY A 324 -12.18 -19.30 -72.64
C GLY A 324 -13.06 -20.43 -73.20
N GLY A 325 -14.24 -20.66 -72.62
CA GLY A 325 -15.16 -21.69 -73.12
C GLY A 325 -16.39 -21.94 -72.26
N GLY A 326 -17.24 -20.93 -72.05
CA GLY A 326 -18.46 -21.09 -71.26
C GLY A 326 -19.56 -20.11 -71.64
N ASP A 327 -20.18 -20.34 -72.80
CA ASP A 327 -21.43 -19.70 -73.23
C ASP A 327 -22.55 -20.13 -72.26
N GLY A 328 -23.05 -19.19 -71.45
CA GLY A 328 -23.96 -19.55 -70.36
C GLY A 328 -24.63 -18.34 -69.73
N ALA A 329 -25.57 -17.76 -70.47
CA ALA A 329 -26.52 -16.78 -69.95
C ALA A 329 -27.27 -17.37 -68.74
N HIS A 330 -27.06 -16.82 -67.55
CA HIS A 330 -28.02 -16.96 -66.47
C HIS A 330 -28.22 -15.63 -65.75
N ASP A 331 -29.27 -14.97 -66.20
CA ASP A 331 -29.95 -13.86 -65.57
C ASP A 331 -30.62 -14.36 -64.29
N SER A 332 -30.29 -13.77 -63.15
CA SER A 332 -31.12 -13.85 -61.94
C SER A 332 -30.78 -12.70 -60.99
N ASP A 333 -31.64 -11.68 -61.06
CA ASP A 333 -31.90 -10.68 -60.05
C ASP A 333 -32.05 -11.33 -58.67
N VAL A 334 -31.17 -10.98 -57.73
CA VAL A 334 -31.35 -11.23 -56.30
C VAL A 334 -31.21 -9.90 -55.58
N GLU A 335 -32.36 -9.32 -55.23
CA GLU A 335 -32.49 -8.18 -54.33
C GLU A 335 -31.95 -8.55 -52.95
N MET A 336 -30.93 -7.83 -52.46
CA MET A 336 -30.49 -7.90 -51.07
C MET A 336 -31.11 -6.74 -50.27
N GLU A 337 -32.08 -7.06 -49.42
CA GLU A 337 -32.61 -6.16 -48.40
C GLU A 337 -31.56 -5.94 -47.30
N GLY A 338 -31.19 -4.66 -47.11
CA GLY A 338 -30.24 -4.22 -46.10
C GLY A 338 -30.84 -4.19 -44.69
N THR A 339 -30.20 -4.88 -43.75
CA THR A 339 -30.44 -4.71 -42.32
C THR A 339 -29.29 -3.92 -41.69
N ASN A 340 -29.62 -2.72 -41.20
CA ASN A 340 -28.71 -1.82 -40.50
C ASN A 340 -28.53 -2.27 -39.04
N GLU A 341 -27.48 -3.05 -38.74
CA GLU A 341 -27.05 -3.29 -37.36
C GLU A 341 -26.22 -2.12 -36.83
N VAL A 342 -26.77 -1.47 -35.80
CA VAL A 342 -26.12 -0.39 -35.04
C VAL A 342 -25.05 -0.99 -34.12
N CYS A 343 -23.79 -0.95 -34.56
CA CYS A 343 -22.64 -1.31 -33.73
C CYS A 343 -22.40 -0.25 -32.64
N VAL A 344 -22.73 -0.58 -31.39
CA VAL A 344 -22.36 0.21 -30.20
C VAL A 344 -20.88 -0.01 -29.90
N LEU A 345 -20.07 1.00 -30.22
CA LEU A 345 -18.62 1.01 -30.03
C LEU A 345 -18.29 1.35 -28.55
N VAL A 346 -18.02 0.34 -27.73
CA VAL A 346 -17.57 0.53 -26.34
C VAL A 346 -16.08 0.90 -26.34
N VAL A 347 -15.78 2.18 -26.09
CA VAL A 347 -14.43 2.72 -25.95
C VAL A 347 -13.85 2.35 -24.58
N PHE A 348 -12.88 1.43 -24.55
CA PHE A 348 -12.07 1.18 -23.36
C PHE A 348 -11.00 2.28 -23.21
N PHE A 349 -11.14 3.12 -22.18
CA PHE A 349 -10.09 4.01 -21.71
C PHE A 349 -9.05 3.22 -20.88
N LEU A 350 -7.79 3.26 -21.32
CA LEU A 350 -6.61 2.85 -20.54
C LEU A 350 -6.02 4.08 -19.86
N ASN A 351 -5.92 4.04 -18.52
CA ASN A 351 -5.09 4.93 -17.70
C ASN A 351 -4.11 4.09 -16.87
#